data_AF-A0A9P9RPL3-F1
#
_entry.id   AF-A0A9P9RPL3-F1
#
_cell.length_a   1.000
_cell.length_b   1.000
_cell.length_c   1.000
_cell.angle_alpha   90.00
_cell.angle_beta   90.00
_cell.angle_gamma   90.00
#
_symmetry.space_group_name_H-M   'P 1'
#
loop_
_entity.id
_entity.type
_entity.pdbx_description
1 polymer ?
#
loop_
_entity_poly.entity_id
_entity_poly.type
_entity_poly.pdbx_seq_one_letter_code
_entity_poly.pdbx_strand_id
1 'polypeptide(L)' 'ILVENSMIRVTKNLYDAIMVLRPPKEDLVIWIDFLCINQLDNEEKSWQVRLIADIY' A
#
# COMPACT_ATOMS: atom_id res chain seq x y z
N ILE A 1 -1.91 -2.92 10.56
CA ILE A 1 -3.22 -2.46 10.05
C ILE A 1 -4.07 -3.68 9.66
N LEU A 2 -5.39 -3.58 9.65
CA LEU A 2 -6.28 -4.65 9.21
C LEU A 2 -6.64 -4.43 7.73
N VAL A 3 -6.40 -5.43 6.89
CA VAL A 3 -6.74 -5.42 5.46
C VAL A 3 -7.41 -6.75 5.15
N GLU A 4 -8.61 -6.73 4.57
CA GLU A 4 -9.38 -7.94 4.21
C GLU A 4 -9.39 -9.02 5.32
N ASN A 5 -9.65 -8.59 6.56
CA ASN A 5 -9.69 -9.45 7.75
C ASN A 5 -8.34 -10.09 8.17
N SER A 6 -7.22 -9.62 7.60
CA SER A 6 -5.86 -10.06 7.91
C SER A 6 -5.04 -8.94 8.55
N MET A 7 -4.33 -9.24 9.64
CA MET A 7 -3.43 -8.26 10.26
C MET A 7 -2.12 -8.18 9.50
N ILE A 8 -1.86 -7.02 8.88
CA ILE A 8 -0.62 -6.76 8.16
C ILE A 8 0.30 -5.88 9.02
N ARG A 9 1.56 -6.33 9.18
CA ARG A 9 2.63 -5.53 9.76
C ARG A 9 3.13 -4.54 8.72
N VAL A 10 3.09 -3.26 9.07
CA VAL A 10 3.58 -2.16 8.24
C VAL A 10 4.71 -1.45 8.96
N THR A 11 5.56 -0.78 8.19
CA THR A 11 6.60 0.11 8.72
C THR A 11 5.97 1.33 9.40
N LYS A 12 6.70 1.93 10.35
CA LYS A 12 6.20 3.09 11.11
C LYS A 12 5.84 4.28 10.22
N ASN A 13 6.67 4.58 9.22
CA ASN A 13 6.40 5.66 8.27
C ASN A 13 5.07 5.47 7.50
N LEU A 14 4.76 4.24 7.08
CA LEU A 14 3.52 3.94 6.39
C LEU A 14 2.32 4.05 7.33
N TYR A 15 2.45 3.59 8.56
CA TYR A 15 1.41 3.74 9.58
C TYR A 15 1.09 5.22 9.84
N ASP A 16 2.12 6.04 10.06
CA ASP A 16 1.97 7.47 10.32
C ASP A 16 1.34 8.17 9.10
N ALA A 17 1.77 7.84 7.88
CA ALA A 17 1.20 8.39 6.65
C ALA A 17 -0.29 8.05 6.49
N ILE A 18 -0.69 6.79 6.72
CA ILE A 18 -2.10 6.37 6.65
C ILE A 18 -2.94 7.14 7.68
N MET A 19 -2.43 7.32 8.91
CA MET A 19 -3.15 8.06 9.95
C MET A 19 -3.34 9.53 9.61
N VAL A 20 -2.34 10.17 9.00
CA VAL A 20 -2.44 11.57 8.56
C VAL A 20 -3.37 11.72 7.35
N LEU A 21 -3.33 10.79 6.41
CA LEU A 21 -4.15 10.83 5.20
C LEU A 21 -5.62 10.52 5.48
N ARG A 22 -5.93 9.74 6.52
CA ARG A 22 -7.29 9.31 6.83
C ARG A 22 -8.22 10.51 7.14
N PRO A 23 -9.22 10.81 6.31
CA PRO A 23 -10.21 11.82 6.63
C PRO A 23 -11.13 11.34 7.77
N PRO A 24 -11.59 12.24 8.64
CA PRO A 24 -12.35 11.88 9.84
C PRO A 24 -13.78 11.38 9.57
N LYS A 25 -14.33 11.61 8.37
CA LYS A 25 -15.76 11.37 8.06
C LYS A 25 -16.01 10.69 6.73
N GLU A 26 -14.97 10.43 5.95
CA GLU A 26 -15.10 9.95 4.57
C GLU A 26 -14.24 8.72 4.37
N ASP A 27 -14.67 7.86 3.45
CA ASP A 27 -13.89 6.71 3.02
C ASP A 27 -12.78 7.20 2.07
N LEU A 28 -11.54 6.84 2.39
CA LEU A 28 -10.38 7.15 1.57
C LEU A 28 -9.93 5.89 0.82
N VAL A 29 -10.02 5.94 -0.51
CA VAL A 29 -9.43 4.93 -1.39
C VAL A 29 -8.04 5.41 -1.79
N ILE A 30 -7.01 4.76 -1.24
CA ILE A 30 -5.61 5.01 -1.60
C ILE A 30 -4.95 3.72 -2.04
N TRP A 31 -4.11 3.83 -3.06
CA TRP A 31 -3.27 2.74 -3.51
C TRP A 31 -1.93 2.81 -2.77
N ILE A 32 -1.53 1.69 -2.16
CA ILE A 32 -0.29 1.60 -1.38
C ILE A 32 0.48 0.41 -1.93
N ASP A 33 1.56 0.67 -2.68
CA ASP A 33 2.38 -0.37 -3.30
C ASP A 33 2.84 -1.44 -2.31
N PHE A 34 3.17 -1.04 -1.08
CA PHE A 34 3.57 -1.95 0.00
C PHE A 34 2.50 -3.01 0.33
N LEU A 35 1.22 -2.70 0.12
CA LEU A 35 0.10 -3.60 0.39
C LEU A 35 -0.41 -4.29 -0.87
N CYS A 36 -0.39 -3.60 -2.01
CA CYS A 36 -0.96 -4.09 -3.27
C CYS A 36 0.00 -4.98 -4.07
N ILE A 37 1.31 -4.77 -3.93
CA ILE A 37 2.34 -5.55 -4.62
C ILE A 37 2.86 -6.63 -3.68
N ASN A 38 2.98 -7.86 -4.18
CA ASN A 38 3.64 -8.94 -3.46
C ASN A 38 5.11 -8.59 -3.18
N GLN A 39 5.39 -8.15 -1.96
CA GLN A 39 6.74 -7.73 -1.57
C GLN A 39 7.75 -8.87 -1.44
N LEU A 40 7.28 -10.13 -1.41
CA LEU A 40 8.14 -11.31 -1.23
C LEU A 40 8.63 -11.89 -2.57
N ASP A 41 7.97 -11.54 -3.67
CA ASP A 41 8.37 -11.93 -5.01
C ASP A 41 9.04 -10.75 -5.72
N ASN A 42 10.37 -10.78 -5.78
CA ASN A 42 11.14 -9.70 -6.41
C ASN A 42 10.94 -9.62 -7.92
N GLU A 43 10.60 -10.71 -8.60
CA GLU A 43 10.36 -10.73 -10.04
C GLU A 43 9.01 -10.07 -10.36
N GLU A 44 7.96 -10.52 -9.66
CA GLU A 44 6.62 -9.92 -9.73
C GLU A 44 6.66 -8.45 -9.34
N LYS A 45 7.28 -8.12 -8.21
CA LYS A 45 7.44 -6.73 -7.75
C LYS A 45 8.13 -5.86 -8.78
N SER A 46 9.24 -6.34 -9.37
CA SER A 46 9.97 -5.56 -10.38
C SER A 46 9.13 -5.33 -11.63
N TRP A 47 8.31 -6.31 -12.03
CA TRP A 47 7.39 -6.17 -13.15
C TRP A 47 6.25 -5.18 -12.83
N GLN A 48 5.61 -5.30 -11.68
CA GLN A 48 4.53 -4.39 -11.27
C GLN A 48 5.01 -2.95 -11.08
N VAL A 49 6.19 -2.75 -10.49
CA VAL A 49 6.79 -1.41 -10.35
C VAL A 49 7.10 -0.79 -11.71
N ARG A 50 7.56 -1.57 -12.69
CA ARG A 50 7.75 -1.07 -14.07
C ARG A 50 6.45 -0.62 -14.72
N LEU A 51 5.34 -1.33 -14.49
CA LEU A 51 4.04 -0.92 -15.02
C LEU A 51 3.52 0.38 -14.43
N ILE A 52 3.84 0.69 -13.17
CA ILE A 52 3.48 1.98 -12.54
C ILE A 52 4.17 3.14 -13.26
N ALA A 53 5.41 2.93 -13.75
CA ALA A 53 6.14 3.95 -14.51
C ALA A 53 5.48 4.31 -15.86
N ASP A 54 4.62 3.44 -16.39
CA ASP A 54 3.88 3.70 -17.63
C ASP A 54 2.53 4.42 -17.39
N ILE A 55 2.07 4.52 -16.14
CA ILE A 55 0.77 5.13 -15.77
C ILE A 55 0.93 6.58 -15.26
N TYR A 56 2.14 6.98 -14.87
CA TYR A 56 2.48 8.32 -14.35
C TYR A 56 3.25 9.17 -15.35
#